data_AF-A0A955PUL8-F1
#
_entry.id   AF-A0A955PUL8-F1
#
_cell.length_a   1.000
_cell.length_b   1.000
_cell.length_c   1.000
_cell.angle_alpha   90.00
_cell.angle_beta   90.00
_cell.angle_gamma   90.00
#
_symmetry.space_group_name_H-M   'P 1'
#
loop_
_entity.id
_entity.type
_entity.pdbx_description
1 polymer ?
#
loop_
_entity_poly.entity_id
_entity_poly.type
_entity_poly.pdbx_seq_one_letter_code
_entity_poly.pdbx_strand_id
1 'polypeptide(L)'
;YEMLRQFIDGSDEIEGLLVVVVASQAFLSDQRLGLNRYEALKLRIWDDVRDKTRQNPFAPMVRLTDQTTVFAESSLLAKVGSRKEDVQHQRVIESLRAGVPSPGVVQALGCPQPMVKSKFQQMLQDAQASIHKGWTTKGMLIEGGFGTGKSHLLESLRRMALESRFVCSKVVISKETPLYSPAMMFRSAIEAADIPEKRGDVLTEVAADLNFKSPQYANFYEWVHRQGGEIDGRFAASVFLYERMVNDPELSHRIIRFWAGDPLTDAEIKRLLKSCDASVSYRFERVSPMEMALQRFKFVSRLMIAAGYAGWILLIDEAEIIGRYSFKQRAQSYAELARWLGRLEASSFADLGYKSGLAAVMALTDDFQSAILDEKGDREKVPEKLRESGSETDLVLSRQAEQGMRLIECERIPLVGPYDQLVEEIYHKIRAIHGAAYGWEPPQVPTIERLSSTRMREYVKGWITEWD
;
A
#
# COMPACT_ATOMS: atom_id res chain seq x y z
N TYR A 1 5.04 9.26 -17.49
CA TYR A 1 4.12 8.11 -17.52
C TYR A 1 3.72 7.69 -16.13
N GLU A 2 4.66 7.45 -15.21
CA GLU A 2 4.37 7.15 -13.79
C GLU A 2 3.41 8.15 -13.13
N MET A 3 3.72 9.45 -13.20
CA MET A 3 2.86 10.50 -12.64
C MET A 3 1.43 10.47 -13.21
N LEU A 4 1.27 10.24 -14.53
CA LEU A 4 -0.05 10.13 -15.16
C LEU A 4 -0.81 8.89 -14.65
N ARG A 5 -0.12 7.75 -14.53
CA ARG A 5 -0.68 6.53 -13.93
C ARG A 5 -1.09 6.79 -12.48
N GLN A 6 -0.32 7.56 -11.70
CA GLN A 6 -0.68 7.94 -10.33
C GLN A 6 -1.92 8.82 -10.24
N PHE A 7 -2.09 9.79 -11.15
CA PHE A 7 -3.32 10.58 -11.21
C PHE A 7 -4.56 9.73 -11.55
N ILE A 8 -4.42 8.74 -12.44
CA ILE A 8 -5.50 7.79 -12.73
C ILE A 8 -5.77 6.88 -11.50
N ASP A 9 -4.69 6.41 -10.87
CA ASP A 9 -4.62 5.80 -9.54
C ASP A 9 -5.57 6.43 -8.50
N GLY A 10 -5.40 7.73 -8.33
CA GLY A 10 -6.05 8.52 -7.28
C GLY A 10 -7.22 9.36 -7.77
N SER A 11 -7.78 9.10 -8.96
CA SER A 11 -8.87 9.92 -9.52
C SER A 11 -10.08 10.02 -8.60
N ASP A 12 -10.31 8.99 -7.78
CA ASP A 12 -11.47 8.89 -6.89
C ASP A 12 -11.31 9.73 -5.62
N GLU A 13 -10.08 10.17 -5.33
CA GLU A 13 -9.70 10.99 -4.18
C GLU A 13 -9.69 12.50 -4.50
N ILE A 14 -9.71 12.85 -5.79
CA ILE A 14 -9.58 14.24 -6.23
C ILE A 14 -10.92 14.75 -6.77
N GLU A 15 -11.55 15.69 -6.05
CA GLU A 15 -12.80 16.30 -6.50
C GLU A 15 -12.55 17.50 -7.42
N GLY A 16 -13.29 17.56 -8.54
CA GLY A 16 -13.26 18.70 -9.46
C GLY A 16 -12.03 18.81 -10.36
N LEU A 17 -11.21 17.75 -10.45
CA LEU A 17 -10.05 17.71 -11.34
C LEU A 17 -10.42 17.19 -12.72
N LEU A 18 -10.02 17.93 -13.76
CA LEU A 18 -9.99 17.46 -15.15
C LEU A 18 -8.55 17.47 -15.65
N VAL A 19 -8.04 16.31 -16.06
CA VAL A 19 -6.72 16.18 -16.69
C VAL A 19 -6.91 15.77 -18.14
N VAL A 20 -6.48 16.62 -19.07
CA VAL A 20 -6.46 16.32 -20.51
C VAL A 20 -5.01 16.23 -20.97
N VAL A 21 -4.61 15.06 -21.47
CA VAL A 21 -3.27 14.83 -22.01
C VAL A 21 -3.38 14.64 -23.51
N VAL A 22 -2.77 15.54 -24.28
CA VAL A 22 -2.67 15.42 -25.74
C VAL A 22 -1.28 14.89 -26.08
N ALA A 23 -1.24 13.77 -26.79
CA ALA A 23 0.00 13.15 -27.25
C ALA A 23 -0.05 12.92 -28.75
N SER A 24 1.12 12.99 -29.41
CA SER A 24 1.23 12.70 -30.85
C SER A 24 1.08 11.19 -31.11
N GLN A 25 0.86 10.82 -32.38
CA GLN A 25 0.75 9.41 -32.77
C GLN A 25 1.98 8.57 -32.38
N ALA A 26 3.16 9.20 -32.25
CA ALA A 26 4.39 8.56 -31.78
C ALA A 26 4.24 7.92 -30.38
N PHE A 27 3.33 8.43 -29.54
CA PHE A 27 3.02 7.83 -28.25
C PHE A 27 2.53 6.38 -28.36
N LEU A 28 1.83 6.03 -29.45
CA LEU A 28 1.30 4.69 -29.67
C LEU A 28 2.24 3.81 -30.50
N SER A 29 3.02 4.40 -31.41
CA SER A 29 3.86 3.65 -32.36
C SER A 29 5.31 3.45 -31.90
N ASP A 30 5.86 4.35 -31.08
CA ASP A 30 7.25 4.25 -30.63
C ASP A 30 7.41 3.14 -29.58
N GLN A 31 8.15 2.08 -29.92
CA GLN A 31 8.40 0.96 -29.01
C GLN A 31 9.38 1.29 -27.89
N ARG A 32 10.23 2.31 -28.06
CA ARG A 32 11.28 2.70 -27.10
C ARG A 32 10.86 3.84 -26.20
N LEU A 33 10.02 4.76 -26.65
CA LEU A 33 9.60 5.93 -25.87
C LEU A 33 8.09 6.06 -25.75
N GLY A 34 7.31 5.25 -26.47
CA GLY A 34 5.85 5.25 -26.40
C GLY A 34 5.28 4.40 -25.27
N LEU A 35 3.96 4.28 -25.27
CA LEU A 35 3.14 3.64 -24.24
C LEU A 35 3.53 2.18 -23.96
N ASN A 36 3.99 1.44 -24.98
CA ASN A 36 4.38 0.04 -24.84
C ASN A 36 5.55 -0.19 -23.87
N ARG A 37 6.38 0.83 -23.62
CA ARG A 37 7.48 0.72 -22.67
C ARG A 37 7.02 0.75 -21.21
N TYR A 38 5.85 1.33 -20.96
CA TYR A 38 5.34 1.54 -19.62
C TYR A 38 3.97 0.88 -19.47
N GLU A 39 4.06 -0.42 -19.21
CA GLU A 39 2.92 -1.34 -19.16
C GLU A 39 1.86 -0.90 -18.15
N ALA A 40 2.25 -0.39 -16.97
CA ALA A 40 1.32 0.06 -15.94
C ALA A 40 0.36 1.17 -16.44
N LEU A 41 0.85 2.18 -17.17
CA LEU A 41 -0.02 3.20 -17.78
C LEU A 41 -0.83 2.60 -18.92
N LYS A 42 -0.20 1.79 -19.77
CA LYS A 42 -0.90 1.13 -20.88
C LYS A 42 -2.13 0.39 -20.38
N LEU A 43 -1.99 -0.35 -19.29
CA LEU A 43 -3.08 -1.07 -18.68
C LEU A 43 -4.22 -0.15 -18.23
N ARG A 44 -3.95 1.09 -17.81
CA ARG A 44 -4.98 2.07 -17.41
C ARG A 44 -5.72 2.69 -18.58
N ILE A 45 -4.99 3.08 -19.63
CA ILE A 45 -5.53 3.92 -20.70
C ILE A 45 -5.80 3.17 -22.01
N TRP A 46 -5.22 1.99 -22.18
CA TRP A 46 -5.42 1.19 -23.38
C TRP A 46 -6.64 0.30 -23.20
N ASP A 47 -7.48 0.31 -24.22
CA ASP A 47 -8.63 -0.58 -24.30
C ASP A 47 -8.15 -1.99 -24.64
N ASP A 48 -8.10 -2.85 -23.62
CA ASP A 48 -7.76 -4.26 -23.75
C ASP A 48 -8.82 -4.99 -24.62
N VAL A 49 -10.07 -4.52 -24.58
CA VAL A 49 -11.19 -4.91 -25.44
C VAL A 49 -11.68 -3.67 -26.19
N ARG A 50 -11.75 -3.73 -27.52
CA ARG A 50 -12.22 -2.60 -28.35
C ARG A 50 -13.07 -3.08 -29.51
N ASP A 51 -14.09 -2.29 -29.84
CA ASP A 51 -14.77 -2.40 -31.13
C ASP A 51 -13.79 -2.02 -32.25
N LYS A 52 -13.76 -2.79 -33.34
CA LYS A 52 -12.87 -2.54 -34.50
C LYS A 52 -13.39 -1.44 -35.42
N THR A 53 -14.66 -1.08 -35.28
CA THR A 53 -15.45 -0.25 -36.19
C THR A 53 -15.97 1.02 -35.52
N ARG A 54 -16.15 1.03 -34.20
CA ARG A 54 -16.64 2.18 -33.42
C ARG A 54 -15.61 2.67 -32.40
N GLN A 55 -15.61 3.97 -32.15
CA GLN A 55 -14.85 4.57 -31.04
C GLN A 55 -15.75 4.59 -29.80
N ASN A 56 -15.22 4.16 -28.65
CA ASN A 56 -15.90 4.32 -27.37
C ASN A 56 -15.60 5.73 -26.82
N PRO A 57 -16.60 6.63 -26.71
CA PRO A 57 -16.39 7.98 -26.19
C PRO A 57 -16.10 8.02 -24.69
N PHE A 58 -16.39 6.94 -23.96
CA PHE A 58 -16.08 6.79 -22.54
C PHE A 58 -14.69 6.19 -22.29
N ALA A 59 -13.99 5.74 -23.33
CA ALA A 59 -12.65 5.19 -23.19
C ALA A 59 -11.66 6.25 -22.66
N PRO A 60 -10.72 5.90 -21.77
CA PRO A 60 -9.73 6.84 -21.24
C PRO A 60 -8.81 7.45 -22.33
N MET A 61 -8.67 6.76 -23.47
CA MET A 61 -7.87 7.20 -24.61
C MET A 61 -8.72 7.27 -25.87
N VAL A 62 -9.02 8.51 -26.30
CA VAL A 62 -9.74 8.78 -27.55
C VAL A 62 -8.78 9.20 -28.67
N ARG A 63 -9.10 8.83 -29.91
CA ARG A 63 -8.35 9.26 -31.10
C ARG A 63 -9.05 10.42 -31.78
N LEU A 64 -8.38 11.56 -31.88
CA LEU A 64 -8.86 12.71 -32.61
C LEU A 64 -8.48 12.57 -34.10
N THR A 65 -9.46 12.78 -34.98
CA THR A 65 -9.27 12.82 -36.44
C THR A 65 -10.06 13.98 -37.02
N ASP A 66 -9.70 14.46 -38.21
CA ASP A 66 -10.43 15.54 -38.90
C ASP A 66 -11.81 15.11 -39.43
N GLN A 67 -12.23 13.86 -39.19
CA GLN A 67 -13.54 13.36 -39.60
C GLN A 67 -14.59 13.79 -38.57
N THR A 68 -15.42 14.77 -38.95
CA THR A 68 -16.67 15.10 -38.27
C THR A 68 -17.71 14.04 -38.57
N THR A 69 -17.57 12.85 -37.98
CA THR A 69 -18.74 11.99 -37.78
C THR A 69 -19.64 12.71 -36.79
N VAL A 70 -20.84 13.06 -37.20
CA VAL A 70 -21.89 13.52 -36.29
C VAL A 70 -22.17 12.36 -35.36
N PHE A 71 -21.55 12.36 -34.17
CA PHE A 71 -21.95 11.48 -33.11
C PHE A 71 -23.41 11.84 -32.81
N ALA A 72 -24.34 10.92 -33.06
CA ALA A 72 -25.62 11.01 -32.38
C ALA A 72 -25.27 11.11 -30.89
N GLU A 73 -25.69 12.20 -30.22
CA GLU A 73 -25.41 12.39 -28.80
C GLU A 73 -25.63 11.06 -28.09
N SER A 74 -24.58 10.53 -27.46
CA SER A 74 -24.71 9.26 -26.74
C SER A 74 -25.85 9.43 -25.78
N SER A 75 -26.91 8.62 -25.93
CA SER A 75 -28.09 8.72 -25.07
C SER A 75 -27.73 8.55 -23.58
N LEU A 76 -26.56 8.00 -23.28
CA LEU A 76 -25.98 7.86 -21.94
C LEU A 76 -25.45 9.21 -21.39
N LEU A 77 -24.86 10.08 -22.23
CA LEU A 77 -24.41 11.42 -21.83
C LEU A 77 -25.59 12.31 -21.43
N ALA A 78 -26.75 12.14 -22.08
CA ALA A 78 -27.99 12.86 -21.74
C ALA A 78 -28.66 12.35 -20.45
N LYS A 79 -28.26 11.19 -19.93
CA LYS A 79 -28.88 10.50 -18.78
C LYS A 79 -28.00 10.47 -17.53
N VAL A 80 -26.93 11.25 -17.47
CA VAL A 80 -26.07 11.36 -16.29
C VAL A 80 -26.94 11.78 -15.11
N GLY A 81 -27.19 10.84 -14.20
CA GLY A 81 -28.02 11.05 -13.03
C GLY A 81 -27.39 12.10 -12.11
N SER A 82 -28.19 13.06 -11.65
CA SER A 82 -27.75 14.13 -10.76
C SER A 82 -27.89 13.77 -9.27
N ARG A 83 -28.44 12.60 -8.94
CA ARG A 83 -28.57 12.16 -7.54
C ARG A 83 -27.22 11.70 -7.02
N LYS A 84 -27.01 11.87 -5.71
CA LYS A 84 -25.76 11.49 -5.04
C LYS A 84 -25.42 10.00 -5.22
N GLU A 85 -26.41 9.13 -5.26
CA GLU A 85 -26.24 7.69 -5.50
C GLU A 85 -25.82 7.39 -6.95
N ASP A 86 -26.39 8.10 -7.93
CA ASP A 86 -26.03 7.98 -9.34
C ASP A 86 -24.56 8.38 -9.56
N VAL A 87 -24.11 9.45 -8.91
CA VAL A 87 -22.71 9.90 -8.93
C VAL A 87 -21.77 8.87 -8.30
N GLN A 88 -22.19 8.18 -7.24
CA GLN A 88 -21.40 7.10 -6.64
C GLN A 88 -21.28 5.90 -7.58
N HIS A 89 -22.39 5.48 -8.21
CA HIS A 89 -22.37 4.41 -9.21
C HIS A 89 -21.50 4.78 -10.42
N GLN A 90 -21.55 6.04 -10.88
CA GLN A 90 -20.68 6.55 -11.93
C GLN A 90 -19.21 6.45 -11.54
N ARG A 91 -18.83 6.96 -10.35
CA ARG A 91 -17.45 6.83 -9.84
C ARG A 91 -16.99 5.37 -9.85
N VAL A 92 -17.85 4.42 -9.42
CA VAL A 92 -17.53 2.99 -9.47
C VAL A 92 -17.30 2.50 -10.91
N ILE A 93 -18.17 2.86 -11.87
CA ILE A 93 -17.99 2.47 -13.27
C ILE A 93 -16.72 3.07 -13.87
N GLU A 94 -16.42 4.34 -13.60
CA GLU A 94 -15.18 4.99 -14.08
C GLU A 94 -13.93 4.30 -13.50
N SER A 95 -13.92 3.99 -12.20
CA SER A 95 -12.82 3.23 -11.58
C SER A 95 -12.67 1.85 -12.25
N LEU A 96 -13.77 1.13 -12.49
CA LEU A 96 -13.74 -0.17 -13.17
C LEU A 96 -13.25 -0.06 -14.62
N ARG A 97 -13.63 0.99 -15.35
CA ARG A 97 -13.18 1.27 -16.72
C ARG A 97 -11.66 1.50 -16.78
N ALA A 98 -11.12 2.27 -15.83
CA ALA A 98 -9.66 2.43 -15.65
C ALA A 98 -8.99 1.17 -15.02
N GLY A 99 -9.79 0.22 -14.53
CA GLY A 99 -9.36 -0.98 -13.82
C GLY A 99 -8.72 -0.69 -12.45
N VAL A 100 -9.08 0.42 -11.82
CA VAL A 100 -8.57 0.90 -10.54
C VAL A 100 -9.40 0.34 -9.38
N PRO A 101 -8.77 -0.27 -8.36
CA PRO A 101 -9.48 -0.80 -7.20
C PRO A 101 -9.79 0.31 -6.19
N SER A 102 -10.95 0.95 -6.35
CA SER A 102 -11.38 2.03 -5.45
C SER A 102 -12.16 1.52 -4.24
N PRO A 103 -12.26 2.32 -3.15
CA PRO A 103 -13.07 1.95 -1.99
C PRO A 103 -14.54 1.68 -2.34
N GLY A 104 -15.08 2.45 -3.30
CA GLY A 104 -16.43 2.29 -3.83
C GLY A 104 -16.59 0.98 -4.61
N VAL A 105 -15.61 0.61 -5.44
CA VAL A 105 -15.59 -0.68 -6.15
C VAL A 105 -15.61 -1.84 -5.16
N VAL A 106 -14.75 -1.81 -4.15
CA VAL A 106 -14.71 -2.87 -3.12
C VAL A 106 -16.02 -2.95 -2.34
N GLN A 107 -16.66 -1.80 -2.07
CA GLN A 107 -17.98 -1.78 -1.42
C GLN A 107 -19.05 -2.46 -2.27
N ALA A 108 -19.06 -2.16 -3.56
CA ALA A 108 -20.09 -2.61 -4.47
C ALA A 108 -19.91 -4.10 -4.85
N LEU A 109 -18.67 -4.53 -5.10
CA LEU A 109 -18.39 -5.89 -5.57
C LEU A 109 -18.13 -6.88 -4.43
N GLY A 110 -17.67 -6.39 -3.26
CA GLY A 110 -17.18 -7.23 -2.17
C GLY A 110 -15.79 -7.79 -2.48
N CYS A 111 -15.32 -8.80 -1.74
CA CYS A 111 -14.04 -9.45 -2.04
C CYS A 111 -14.15 -10.98 -1.85
N PRO A 112 -13.93 -11.77 -2.91
CA PRO A 112 -14.18 -13.22 -2.94
C PRO A 112 -12.95 -14.04 -2.51
N GLN A 113 -12.30 -13.64 -1.41
CA GLN A 113 -11.11 -14.34 -0.87
C GLN A 113 -11.31 -14.67 0.61
N PRO A 114 -12.20 -15.62 0.97
CA PRO A 114 -12.58 -15.88 2.36
C PRO A 114 -11.42 -16.38 3.22
N MET A 115 -10.52 -17.20 2.65
CA MET A 115 -9.33 -17.70 3.35
C MET A 115 -8.38 -16.57 3.75
N VAL A 116 -8.09 -15.65 2.82
CA VAL A 116 -7.24 -14.49 3.09
C VAL A 116 -7.88 -13.60 4.14
N LYS A 117 -9.18 -13.31 4.02
CA LYS A 117 -9.92 -12.51 5.00
C LYS A 117 -9.87 -13.11 6.41
N SER A 118 -10.10 -14.42 6.53
CA SER A 118 -10.06 -15.11 7.82
C SER A 118 -8.67 -15.06 8.45
N LYS A 119 -7.61 -15.35 7.68
CA LYS A 119 -6.22 -15.21 8.15
C LYS A 119 -5.88 -13.77 8.54
N PHE A 120 -6.38 -12.78 7.79
CA PHE A 120 -6.16 -11.38 8.10
C PHE A 120 -6.86 -10.95 9.39
N GLN A 121 -8.10 -11.40 9.62
CA GLN A 121 -8.80 -11.17 10.89
C GLN A 121 -8.03 -11.76 12.07
N GLN A 122 -7.49 -12.98 11.92
CA GLN A 122 -6.62 -13.58 12.94
C GLN A 122 -5.35 -12.73 13.15
N MET A 123 -4.72 -12.27 12.07
CA MET A 123 -3.55 -11.39 12.16
C MET A 123 -3.85 -10.08 12.90
N LEU A 124 -5.02 -9.46 12.69
CA LEU A 124 -5.43 -8.25 13.43
C LEU A 124 -5.59 -8.54 14.93
N GLN A 125 -6.20 -9.67 15.29
CA GLN A 125 -6.34 -10.08 16.69
C GLN A 125 -4.98 -10.34 17.33
N ASP A 126 -4.07 -11.02 16.62
CA ASP A 126 -2.71 -11.26 17.07
C ASP A 126 -1.92 -9.96 17.21
N ALA A 127 -2.07 -9.02 16.27
CA ALA A 127 -1.44 -7.69 16.32
C ALA A 127 -1.85 -6.92 17.57
N GLN A 128 -3.15 -6.90 17.88
CA GLN A 128 -3.68 -6.23 19.06
C GLN A 128 -3.19 -6.91 20.36
N ALA A 129 -3.07 -8.24 20.37
CA ALA A 129 -2.61 -9.00 21.53
C ALA A 129 -1.08 -8.99 21.71
N SER A 130 -0.31 -8.76 20.64
CA SER A 130 1.16 -8.87 20.58
C SER A 130 1.88 -8.05 21.66
N ILE A 131 1.30 -6.91 22.03
CA ILE A 131 1.87 -5.97 23.00
C ILE A 131 1.85 -6.54 24.42
N HIS A 132 0.72 -7.12 24.80
CA HIS A 132 0.54 -7.70 26.12
C HIS A 132 1.19 -9.08 26.22
N LYS A 133 1.10 -9.89 25.16
CA LYS A 133 1.64 -11.25 25.12
C LYS A 133 3.15 -11.30 24.87
N GLY A 134 3.71 -10.25 24.29
CA GLY A 134 5.14 -10.20 23.98
C GLY A 134 5.57 -11.20 22.92
N TRP A 135 4.75 -11.40 21.88
CA TRP A 135 5.09 -12.23 20.71
C TRP A 135 5.06 -11.39 19.44
N THR A 136 5.82 -11.82 18.43
CA THR A 136 5.86 -11.18 17.12
C THR A 136 4.61 -11.53 16.32
N THR A 137 3.91 -10.53 15.81
CA THR A 137 2.79 -10.75 14.90
C THR A 137 3.31 -11.28 13.56
N LYS A 138 2.79 -12.43 13.14
CA LYS A 138 3.15 -13.03 11.86
C LYS A 138 2.38 -12.33 10.74
N GLY A 139 3.11 -11.69 9.83
CA GLY A 139 2.53 -11.10 8.62
C GLY A 139 2.05 -12.15 7.62
N MET A 140 1.42 -11.67 6.55
CA MET A 140 0.87 -12.49 5.47
C MET A 140 1.55 -12.20 4.13
N LEU A 141 1.82 -13.25 3.37
CA LEU A 141 2.28 -13.15 1.99
C LEU A 141 1.17 -13.65 1.06
N ILE A 142 0.65 -12.79 0.20
CA ILE A 142 -0.36 -13.13 -0.79
C ILE A 142 0.26 -13.17 -2.18
N GLU A 143 -0.20 -14.12 -2.99
CA GLU A 143 0.34 -14.36 -4.32
C GLU A 143 -0.79 -14.41 -5.33
N GLY A 144 -0.64 -13.71 -6.46
CA GLY A 144 -1.58 -13.85 -7.57
C GLY A 144 -1.06 -13.20 -8.83
N GLY A 145 -1.38 -13.79 -9.97
CA GLY A 145 -1.03 -13.23 -11.27
C GLY A 145 -1.58 -11.83 -11.50
N PHE A 146 -1.08 -11.18 -12.54
CA PHE A 146 -1.62 -9.89 -12.95
C PHE A 146 -3.14 -10.00 -13.22
N GLY A 147 -3.93 -9.01 -12.78
CA GLY A 147 -5.38 -8.96 -13.02
C GLY A 147 -6.22 -9.96 -12.21
N THR A 148 -5.63 -10.71 -11.27
CA THR A 148 -6.35 -11.62 -10.35
C THR A 148 -7.06 -10.90 -9.20
N GLY A 149 -6.85 -9.60 -9.05
CA GLY A 149 -7.51 -8.78 -8.03
C GLY A 149 -6.69 -8.54 -6.75
N LYS A 150 -5.35 -8.70 -6.78
CA LYS A 150 -4.46 -8.39 -5.63
C LYS A 150 -4.74 -7.01 -5.01
N SER A 151 -4.67 -5.95 -5.82
CA SER A 151 -4.85 -4.58 -5.33
C SER A 151 -6.29 -4.31 -4.86
N HIS A 152 -7.28 -5.03 -5.42
CA HIS A 152 -8.68 -5.00 -4.95
C HIS A 152 -8.85 -5.73 -3.61
N LEU A 153 -8.16 -6.86 -3.42
CA LEU A 153 -8.08 -7.54 -2.13
C LEU A 153 -7.40 -6.66 -1.08
N LEU A 154 -6.24 -6.06 -1.38
CA LEU A 154 -5.56 -5.15 -0.45
C LEU A 154 -6.47 -4.00 -0.04
N GLU A 155 -7.24 -3.42 -0.97
CA GLU A 155 -8.22 -2.39 -0.65
C GLU A 155 -9.35 -2.92 0.28
N SER A 156 -9.80 -4.16 0.09
CA SER A 156 -10.71 -4.81 1.05
C SER A 156 -10.09 -5.06 2.41
N LEU A 157 -8.78 -5.38 2.49
CA LEU A 157 -8.08 -5.58 3.76
C LEU A 157 -7.86 -4.24 4.48
N ARG A 158 -7.57 -3.16 3.73
CA ARG A 158 -7.46 -1.79 4.26
C ARG A 158 -8.72 -1.41 5.03
N ARG A 159 -9.89 -1.59 4.40
CA ARG A 159 -11.18 -1.31 5.04
C ARG A 159 -11.39 -2.12 6.31
N MET A 160 -11.10 -3.42 6.27
CA MET A 160 -11.24 -4.29 7.44
C MET A 160 -10.32 -3.86 8.61
N ALA A 161 -9.11 -3.38 8.31
CA ALA A 161 -8.20 -2.83 9.31
C ALA A 161 -8.76 -1.52 9.92
N LEU A 162 -9.22 -0.59 9.08
CA LEU A 162 -9.81 0.68 9.53
C LEU A 162 -11.07 0.47 10.37
N GLU A 163 -11.97 -0.45 9.96
CA GLU A 163 -13.16 -0.85 10.73
C GLU A 163 -12.79 -1.48 12.09
N SER A 164 -11.61 -2.11 12.18
CA SER A 164 -11.05 -2.65 13.43
C SER A 164 -10.22 -1.62 14.23
N ARG A 165 -10.33 -0.33 13.89
CA ARG A 165 -9.59 0.80 14.50
C ARG A 165 -8.06 0.73 14.37
N PHE A 166 -7.54 0.02 13.38
CA PHE A 166 -6.12 0.10 13.03
C PHE A 166 -5.86 1.30 12.12
N VAL A 167 -4.70 1.92 12.27
CA VAL A 167 -4.15 2.77 11.20
C VAL A 167 -3.65 1.84 10.09
N CYS A 168 -3.87 2.19 8.83
CA CYS A 168 -3.49 1.35 7.71
C CYS A 168 -2.70 2.15 6.67
N SER A 169 -1.54 1.66 6.26
CA SER A 169 -0.73 2.29 5.20
C SER A 169 -0.63 1.37 4.00
N LYS A 170 -1.02 1.86 2.82
CA LYS A 170 -0.87 1.14 1.56
C LYS A 170 0.39 1.63 0.84
N VAL A 171 1.45 0.82 0.88
CA VAL A 171 2.75 1.16 0.31
C VAL A 171 2.95 0.40 -0.99
N VAL A 172 3.12 1.12 -2.10
CA VAL A 172 3.45 0.51 -3.40
C VAL A 172 4.96 0.54 -3.58
N ILE A 173 5.59 -0.62 -3.73
CA ILE A 173 7.02 -0.70 -3.99
C ILE A 173 7.31 -0.11 -5.36
N SER A 174 8.40 0.64 -5.48
CA SER A 174 8.78 1.28 -6.74
C SER A 174 10.29 1.56 -6.78
N LYS A 175 10.75 2.37 -7.75
CA LYS A 175 12.13 2.89 -7.75
C LYS A 175 12.34 3.95 -6.67
N GLU A 176 11.28 4.67 -6.31
CA GLU A 176 11.30 5.76 -5.31
C GLU A 176 11.09 5.20 -3.90
N THR A 177 10.28 4.15 -3.77
CA THR A 177 10.04 3.42 -2.52
C THR A 177 10.57 1.98 -2.62
N PRO A 178 11.90 1.77 -2.62
CA PRO A 178 12.45 0.43 -2.72
C PRO A 178 12.34 -0.35 -1.40
N LEU A 179 11.98 -1.63 -1.48
CA LEU A 179 11.78 -2.47 -0.29
C LEU A 179 13.04 -2.57 0.57
N TYR A 180 14.23 -2.62 -0.03
CA TYR A 180 15.52 -2.70 0.68
C TYR A 180 15.89 -1.43 1.48
N SER A 181 15.10 -0.36 1.40
CA SER A 181 15.37 0.90 2.10
C SER A 181 14.28 1.21 3.12
N PRO A 182 14.47 0.83 4.41
CA PRO A 182 13.50 1.11 5.45
C PRO A 182 13.18 2.60 5.64
N ALA A 183 14.13 3.49 5.35
CA ALA A 183 13.92 4.94 5.45
C ALA A 183 12.92 5.46 4.40
N MET A 184 13.01 4.97 3.15
CA MET A 184 12.04 5.34 2.11
C MET A 184 10.69 4.66 2.33
N MET A 185 10.71 3.39 2.74
CA MET A 185 9.52 2.65 3.17
C MET A 185 8.77 3.39 4.29
N PHE A 186 9.48 3.90 5.30
CA PHE A 186 8.87 4.64 6.41
C PHE A 186 8.16 5.91 5.94
N ARG A 187 8.83 6.73 5.12
CA ARG A 187 8.22 7.96 4.59
C ARG A 187 6.96 7.65 3.78
N SER A 188 7.07 6.69 2.85
CA SER A 188 5.93 6.27 2.05
C SER A 188 4.80 5.69 2.91
N ALA A 189 5.12 4.96 3.99
CA ALA A 189 4.12 4.43 4.90
C ALA A 189 3.39 5.53 5.70
N ILE A 190 4.08 6.57 6.16
CA ILE A 190 3.46 7.72 6.85
C ILE A 190 2.62 8.56 5.88
N GLU A 191 3.14 8.83 4.68
CA GLU A 191 2.45 9.61 3.65
C GLU A 191 1.18 8.90 3.16
N ALA A 192 1.20 7.57 3.05
CA ALA A 192 0.07 6.76 2.60
C ALA A 192 -0.76 6.17 3.76
N ALA A 193 -0.57 6.66 4.99
CA ALA A 193 -1.33 6.18 6.14
C ALA A 193 -2.74 6.75 6.13
N ASP A 194 -3.71 5.89 6.40
CA ASP A 194 -5.11 6.23 6.60
C ASP A 194 -5.51 5.98 8.06
N ILE A 195 -6.27 6.92 8.62
CA ILE A 195 -6.82 6.83 9.97
C ILE A 195 -8.31 6.51 9.91
N PRO A 196 -8.82 5.65 10.81
CA PRO A 196 -10.26 5.42 10.95
C PRO A 196 -11.05 6.73 11.10
N GLU A 197 -12.07 6.92 10.26
CA GLU A 197 -13.06 8.01 10.33
C GLU A 197 -12.52 9.45 10.22
N LYS A 198 -11.23 9.63 9.90
CA LYS A 198 -10.57 10.94 9.82
C LYS A 198 -9.91 11.17 8.47
N ARG A 199 -9.66 12.45 8.16
CA ARG A 199 -8.89 12.89 6.99
C ARG A 199 -7.86 13.90 7.45
N GLY A 200 -6.64 13.82 6.93
CA GLY A 200 -5.55 14.74 7.27
C GLY A 200 -4.23 14.02 7.48
N ASP A 201 -3.23 14.78 7.92
CA ASP A 201 -1.91 14.22 8.26
C ASP A 201 -2.03 13.28 9.47
N VAL A 202 -1.58 12.04 9.29
CA VAL A 202 -1.82 10.97 10.26
C VAL A 202 -1.19 11.25 11.61
N LEU A 203 0.04 11.73 11.63
CA LEU A 203 0.72 11.95 12.90
C LEU A 203 0.18 13.17 13.63
N THR A 204 -0.32 14.17 12.92
CA THR A 204 -1.02 15.30 13.51
C THR A 204 -2.30 14.85 14.22
N GLU A 205 -3.12 14.02 13.57
CA GLU A 205 -4.35 13.47 14.17
C GLU A 205 -4.06 12.51 15.32
N VAL A 206 -3.08 11.60 15.17
CA VAL A 206 -2.64 10.70 16.23
C VAL A 206 -2.15 11.49 17.44
N ALA A 207 -1.37 12.55 17.22
CA ALA A 207 -0.84 13.37 18.29
C ALA A 207 -1.93 14.22 18.99
N ALA A 208 -3.00 14.59 18.28
CA ALA A 208 -4.18 15.26 18.83
C ALA A 208 -5.05 14.31 19.68
N ASP A 209 -5.11 13.03 19.34
CA ASP A 209 -5.87 12.01 20.07
C ASP A 209 -5.15 11.49 21.34
N LEU A 210 -3.89 11.89 21.57
CA LEU A 210 -3.14 11.46 22.75
C LEU A 210 -3.80 11.95 24.05
N ASN A 211 -4.15 10.99 24.90
CA ASN A 211 -4.58 11.27 26.26
C ASN A 211 -3.45 11.01 27.25
N PHE A 212 -2.79 12.07 27.70
CA PHE A 212 -1.67 12.01 28.65
C PHE A 212 -2.01 11.36 30.00
N LYS A 213 -3.30 11.27 30.37
CA LYS A 213 -3.77 10.64 31.61
C LYS A 213 -4.12 9.17 31.44
N SER A 214 -4.06 8.63 30.22
CA SER A 214 -4.44 7.25 29.94
C SER A 214 -3.37 6.24 30.40
N PRO A 215 -3.75 5.03 30.85
CA PRO A 215 -2.80 3.96 31.12
C PRO A 215 -1.95 3.58 29.89
N GLN A 216 -2.54 3.64 28.69
CA GLN A 216 -1.87 3.35 27.43
C GLN A 216 -0.73 4.34 27.18
N TYR A 217 -0.98 5.64 27.36
CA TYR A 217 0.05 6.66 27.25
C TYR A 217 1.12 6.50 28.33
N ALA A 218 0.75 6.20 29.58
CA ALA A 218 1.72 5.97 30.65
C ALA A 218 2.69 4.82 30.33
N ASN A 219 2.17 3.70 29.82
CA ASN A 219 2.98 2.55 29.39
C ASN A 219 3.91 2.91 28.21
N PHE A 220 3.40 3.69 27.25
CA PHE A 220 4.19 4.19 26.13
C PHE A 220 5.30 5.13 26.62
N TYR A 221 4.97 6.08 27.49
CA TYR A 221 5.90 7.05 28.04
C TYR A 221 7.03 6.36 28.81
N GLU A 222 6.70 5.38 29.66
CA GLU A 222 7.70 4.58 30.38
C GLU A 222 8.62 3.81 29.42
N TRP A 223 8.04 3.17 28.39
CA TRP A 223 8.82 2.43 27.40
C TRP A 223 9.80 3.34 26.65
N VAL A 224 9.34 4.51 26.18
CA VAL A 224 10.19 5.45 25.44
C VAL A 224 11.33 5.97 26.32
N HIS A 225 11.11 6.14 27.62
CA HIS A 225 12.09 6.69 28.56
C HIS A 225 13.04 5.63 29.19
N ARG A 226 12.88 4.35 28.87
CA ARG A 226 13.73 3.28 29.42
C ARG A 226 15.18 3.43 28.93
N GLN A 227 16.09 3.66 29.87
CA GLN A 227 17.54 3.79 29.61
C GLN A 227 18.14 2.49 29.08
N GLY A 228 19.03 2.57 28.08
CA GLY A 228 19.57 1.40 27.37
C GLY A 228 18.56 0.65 26.49
N GLY A 229 17.45 1.34 26.14
CA GLY A 229 16.33 0.79 25.39
C GLY A 229 16.56 0.61 23.89
N GLU A 230 15.55 0.07 23.22
CA GLU A 230 15.53 -0.24 21.78
C GLU A 230 15.48 0.98 20.85
N ILE A 231 15.31 2.18 21.41
CA ILE A 231 15.14 3.43 20.66
C ILE A 231 16.07 4.52 21.21
N ASP A 232 16.46 5.43 20.34
CA ASP A 232 17.32 6.56 20.69
C ASP A 232 16.62 7.56 21.63
N GLY A 233 17.38 8.17 22.54
CA GLY A 233 16.88 9.15 23.50
C GLY A 233 16.24 10.40 22.88
N ARG A 234 16.46 10.67 21.59
CA ARG A 234 15.76 11.73 20.84
C ARG A 234 14.24 11.54 20.83
N PHE A 235 13.76 10.30 20.75
CA PHE A 235 12.32 10.01 20.83
C PHE A 235 11.77 10.38 22.21
N ALA A 236 12.47 9.99 23.28
CA ALA A 236 12.09 10.34 24.65
C ALA A 236 12.07 11.84 24.91
N ALA A 237 13.12 12.54 24.49
CA ALA A 237 13.18 13.98 24.57
C ALA A 237 12.04 14.65 23.80
N SER A 238 11.71 14.17 22.59
CA SER A 238 10.63 14.73 21.78
C SER A 238 9.24 14.53 22.39
N VAL A 239 8.96 13.36 23.00
CA VAL A 239 7.69 13.10 23.70
C VAL A 239 7.56 13.98 24.95
N PHE A 240 8.65 14.11 25.72
CA PHE A 240 8.70 14.97 26.90
C PHE A 240 8.42 16.45 26.56
N LEU A 241 9.00 16.93 25.47
CA LEU A 241 8.80 18.29 24.96
C LEU A 241 7.36 18.48 24.48
N TYR A 242 6.83 17.52 23.72
CA TYR A 242 5.46 17.58 23.20
C TYR A 242 4.45 17.69 24.34
N GLU A 243 4.51 16.83 25.36
CA GLU A 243 3.57 16.82 26.49
C GLU A 243 3.53 18.18 27.25
N ARG A 244 4.67 18.86 27.39
CA ARG A 244 4.77 20.13 28.14
C ARG A 244 4.43 21.36 27.31
N MET A 245 4.60 21.27 25.99
CA MET A 245 4.47 22.40 25.08
C MET A 245 3.40 22.18 24.01
N VAL A 246 2.37 21.37 24.28
CA VAL A 246 1.23 21.16 23.37
C VAL A 246 0.58 22.48 22.92
N ASN A 247 0.62 23.51 23.78
CA ASN A 247 0.04 24.82 23.49
C ASN A 247 0.91 25.68 22.56
N ASP A 248 2.11 25.24 22.20
CA ASP A 248 2.96 25.88 21.18
C ASP A 248 2.77 25.15 19.83
N PRO A 249 2.04 25.76 18.87
CA PRO A 249 1.76 25.11 17.59
C PRO A 249 3.01 24.89 16.73
N GLU A 250 4.01 25.80 16.81
CA GLU A 250 5.20 25.71 15.98
C GLU A 250 6.09 24.54 16.44
N LEU A 251 6.31 24.45 17.75
CA LEU A 251 7.08 23.36 18.34
C LEU A 251 6.36 22.02 18.18
N SER A 252 5.04 21.98 18.40
CA SER A 252 4.23 20.77 18.23
C SER A 252 4.32 20.25 16.80
N HIS A 253 4.13 21.12 15.80
CA HIS A 253 4.27 20.75 14.39
C HIS A 253 5.69 20.30 14.04
N ARG A 254 6.73 20.94 14.59
CA ARG A 254 8.13 20.53 14.39
C ARG A 254 8.42 19.15 14.97
N ILE A 255 7.88 18.82 16.15
CA ILE A 255 8.02 17.50 16.77
C ILE A 255 7.25 16.43 15.97
N ILE A 256 6.02 16.73 15.54
CA ILE A 256 5.22 15.83 14.71
C ILE A 256 5.95 15.53 13.39
N ARG A 257 6.52 16.55 12.74
CA ARG A 257 7.37 16.38 11.55
C ARG A 257 8.60 15.55 11.82
N PHE A 258 9.26 15.76 12.96
CA PHE A 258 10.34 14.89 13.38
C PHE A 258 9.86 13.44 13.43
N TRP A 259 8.73 13.13 14.08
CA TRP A 259 8.17 11.77 14.10
C TRP A 259 7.85 11.23 12.70
N ALA A 260 7.38 12.09 11.79
CA ALA A 260 7.08 11.76 10.39
C ALA A 260 8.32 11.43 9.53
N GLY A 261 9.52 11.74 10.01
CA GLY A 261 10.78 11.39 9.32
C GLY A 261 11.70 12.56 9.04
N ASP A 262 11.27 13.81 9.31
CA ASP A 262 12.12 14.99 9.19
C ASP A 262 13.27 14.93 10.21
N PRO A 263 14.45 15.49 9.89
CA PRO A 263 15.55 15.55 10.82
C PRO A 263 15.28 16.55 11.95
N LEU A 264 15.67 16.18 13.16
CA LEU A 264 15.76 17.07 14.31
C LEU A 264 17.11 16.86 14.97
N THR A 265 17.91 17.92 15.04
CA THR A 265 19.29 17.84 15.50
C THR A 265 19.39 17.83 17.02
N ASP A 266 20.42 17.16 17.54
CA ASP A 266 20.73 17.12 18.97
C ASP A 266 20.87 18.53 19.59
N ALA A 267 21.39 19.48 18.81
CA ALA A 267 21.55 20.86 19.23
C ALA A 267 20.20 21.57 19.39
N GLU A 268 19.27 21.37 18.45
CA GLU A 268 17.89 21.87 18.55
C GLU A 268 17.19 21.27 19.77
N ILE A 269 17.24 19.95 19.96
CA ILE A 269 16.59 19.28 21.09
C ILE A 269 17.15 19.78 22.43
N LYS A 270 18.48 19.91 22.57
CA LYS A 270 19.09 20.45 23.79
C LYS A 270 18.70 21.90 24.06
N ARG A 271 18.54 22.71 23.01
CA ARG A 271 18.09 24.11 23.13
C ARG A 271 16.65 24.16 23.65
N LEU A 272 15.76 23.33 23.09
CA LEU A 272 14.35 23.22 23.49
C LEU A 272 14.18 22.69 24.92
N LEU A 273 14.99 21.70 25.32
CA LEU A 273 14.97 21.20 26.69
C LEU A 273 15.41 22.26 27.70
N LYS A 274 16.43 23.07 27.36
CA LYS A 274 16.88 24.18 28.21
C LYS A 274 15.81 25.26 28.37
N SER A 275 15.05 25.59 27.33
CA SER A 275 13.96 26.57 27.44
C SER A 275 12.76 26.08 28.27
N CYS A 276 12.67 24.77 28.56
CA CYS A 276 11.64 24.20 29.43
C CYS A 276 12.01 24.20 30.92
N ASP A 277 13.16 24.77 31.31
CA ASP A 277 13.74 24.64 32.67
C ASP A 277 13.79 23.19 33.19
N ALA A 278 13.89 22.22 32.28
CA ALA A 278 13.92 20.81 32.63
C ALA A 278 15.35 20.40 33.02
N SER A 279 15.53 19.89 34.24
CA SER A 279 16.80 19.27 34.69
C SER A 279 17.01 17.86 34.12
N VAL A 280 16.17 17.43 33.18
CA VAL A 280 16.20 16.08 32.60
C VAL A 280 17.27 16.02 31.52
N SER A 281 18.15 15.03 31.60
CA SER A 281 19.18 14.78 30.60
C SER A 281 18.87 13.51 29.80
N TYR A 282 19.03 13.61 28.49
CA TYR A 282 18.87 12.50 27.55
C TYR A 282 20.21 12.19 26.88
N ARG A 283 20.46 10.91 26.63
CA ARG A 283 21.62 10.44 25.87
C ARG A 283 21.21 10.23 24.42
N PHE A 284 21.96 10.83 23.49
CA PHE A 284 21.76 10.66 22.06
C PHE A 284 22.90 9.81 21.50
N GLU A 285 22.54 8.76 20.77
CA GLU A 285 23.49 7.80 20.23
C GLU A 285 23.71 8.05 18.74
N ARG A 286 24.85 7.58 18.22
CA ARG A 286 25.12 7.61 16.78
C ARG A 286 24.38 6.44 16.13
N VAL A 287 23.16 6.71 15.71
CA VAL A 287 22.27 5.75 15.03
C VAL A 287 22.33 5.98 13.53
N SER A 288 22.49 4.91 12.75
CA SER A 288 22.48 5.00 11.29
C SER A 288 21.09 5.35 10.75
N PRO A 289 20.97 5.90 9.52
CA PRO A 289 19.66 6.24 8.93
C PRO A 289 18.70 5.04 8.84
N MET A 290 19.23 3.84 8.58
CA MET A 290 18.45 2.62 8.52
C MET A 290 17.86 2.27 9.89
N GLU A 291 18.70 2.22 10.92
CA GLU A 291 18.28 1.91 12.29
C GLU A 291 17.30 2.95 12.82
N MET A 292 17.54 4.23 12.53
CA MET A 292 16.63 5.32 12.86
C MET A 292 15.25 5.06 12.25
N ALA A 293 15.17 4.68 10.97
CA ALA A 293 13.90 4.36 10.33
C ALA A 293 13.19 3.18 11.00
N LEU A 294 13.91 2.12 11.39
CA LEU A 294 13.31 0.99 12.11
C LEU A 294 12.80 1.40 13.50
N GLN A 295 13.55 2.23 14.22
CA GLN A 295 13.11 2.80 15.49
C GLN A 295 11.85 3.66 15.33
N ARG A 296 11.74 4.40 14.22
CA ARG A 296 10.54 5.19 13.90
C ARG A 296 9.30 4.33 13.69
N PHE A 297 9.42 3.21 12.97
CA PHE A 297 8.30 2.28 12.83
C PHE A 297 7.81 1.79 14.20
N LYS A 298 8.73 1.39 15.09
CA LYS A 298 8.39 0.97 16.46
C LYS A 298 7.78 2.09 17.29
N PHE A 299 8.35 3.28 17.20
CA PHE A 299 7.90 4.45 17.95
C PHE A 299 6.49 4.86 17.53
N VAL A 300 6.27 5.03 16.22
CA VAL A 300 5.00 5.48 15.67
C VAL A 300 3.90 4.45 15.89
N SER A 301 4.18 3.16 15.69
CA SER A 301 3.17 2.12 15.93
C SER A 301 2.67 2.13 17.38
N ARG A 302 3.58 2.31 18.35
CA ARG A 302 3.21 2.43 19.77
C ARG A 302 2.57 3.78 20.11
N LEU A 303 2.95 4.86 19.42
CA LEU A 303 2.30 6.16 19.55
C LEU A 303 0.84 6.10 19.11
N MET A 304 0.55 5.44 17.98
CA MET A 304 -0.83 5.20 17.51
C MET A 304 -1.65 4.45 18.57
N ILE A 305 -1.04 3.47 19.24
CA ILE A 305 -1.71 2.69 20.28
C ILE A 305 -1.93 3.52 21.56
N ALA A 306 -0.96 4.36 21.91
CA ALA A 306 -1.10 5.32 23.00
C ALA A 306 -2.23 6.35 22.74
N ALA A 307 -2.49 6.66 21.47
CA ALA A 307 -3.61 7.50 21.03
C ALA A 307 -4.96 6.75 20.95
N GLY A 308 -4.99 5.45 21.24
CA GLY A 308 -6.22 4.65 21.29
C GLY A 308 -6.57 3.89 20.00
N TYR A 309 -5.66 3.82 19.03
CA TYR A 309 -5.77 2.93 17.88
C TYR A 309 -5.35 1.50 18.25
N ALA A 310 -5.81 0.50 17.49
CA ALA A 310 -5.52 -0.90 17.78
C ALA A 310 -4.09 -1.34 17.37
N GLY A 311 -3.44 -0.57 16.50
CA GLY A 311 -2.11 -0.84 15.96
C GLY A 311 -1.93 -0.22 14.59
N TRP A 312 -0.91 -0.68 13.87
CA TRP A 312 -0.57 -0.23 12.53
C TRP A 312 -0.44 -1.40 11.56
N ILE A 313 -1.13 -1.34 10.43
CA ILE A 313 -1.08 -2.35 9.36
C ILE A 313 -0.41 -1.76 8.12
N LEU A 314 0.59 -2.46 7.59
CA LEU A 314 1.22 -2.16 6.31
C LEU A 314 0.68 -3.10 5.23
N LEU A 315 0.15 -2.54 4.15
CA LEU A 315 -0.25 -3.27 2.95
C LEU A 315 0.76 -2.94 1.85
N ILE A 316 1.69 -3.86 1.60
CA ILE A 316 2.78 -3.68 0.66
C ILE A 316 2.39 -4.31 -0.68
N ASP A 317 2.22 -3.49 -1.71
CA ASP A 317 1.89 -3.89 -3.09
C ASP A 317 3.11 -3.83 -4.01
N GLU A 318 3.03 -4.48 -5.17
CA GLU A 318 4.07 -4.53 -6.22
C GLU A 318 5.46 -5.02 -5.75
N ALA A 319 5.51 -5.94 -4.78
CA ALA A 319 6.78 -6.47 -4.28
C ALA A 319 7.57 -7.26 -5.35
N GLU A 320 6.95 -7.66 -6.47
CA GLU A 320 7.64 -8.29 -7.60
C GLU A 320 8.73 -7.41 -8.24
N ILE A 321 8.69 -6.09 -8.00
CA ILE A 321 9.72 -5.15 -8.46
C ILE A 321 11.11 -5.51 -7.90
N ILE A 322 11.18 -6.24 -6.79
CA ILE A 322 12.43 -6.81 -6.26
C ILE A 322 13.19 -7.55 -7.37
N GLY A 323 12.49 -8.28 -8.25
CA GLY A 323 13.09 -9.02 -9.35
C GLY A 323 13.90 -8.16 -10.32
N ARG A 324 13.65 -6.84 -10.37
CA ARG A 324 14.35 -5.87 -11.24
C ARG A 324 15.55 -5.20 -10.56
N TYR A 325 15.76 -5.40 -9.27
CA TYR A 325 16.89 -4.79 -8.55
C TYR A 325 18.23 -5.47 -8.85
N SER A 326 19.32 -4.78 -8.52
CA SER A 326 20.66 -5.38 -8.53
C SER A 326 20.77 -6.51 -7.51
N PHE A 327 21.77 -7.37 -7.67
CA PHE A 327 21.96 -8.55 -6.81
C PHE A 327 21.96 -8.22 -5.31
N LYS A 328 22.75 -7.23 -4.88
CA LYS A 328 22.84 -6.84 -3.46
C LYS A 328 21.52 -6.27 -2.94
N GLN A 329 20.82 -5.49 -3.76
CA GLN A 329 19.50 -4.94 -3.40
C GLN A 329 18.42 -6.01 -3.30
N ARG A 330 18.48 -7.08 -4.11
CA ARG A 330 17.57 -8.24 -3.97
C ARG A 330 17.81 -8.97 -2.66
N ALA A 331 19.07 -9.26 -2.33
CA ALA A 331 19.42 -9.89 -1.06
C ALA A 331 18.90 -9.08 0.15
N GLN A 332 19.10 -7.75 0.14
CA GLN A 332 18.54 -6.85 1.15
C GLN A 332 17.01 -6.90 1.17
N SER A 333 16.36 -6.89 0.01
CA SER A 333 14.89 -6.95 -0.07
C SER A 333 14.31 -8.25 0.48
N TYR A 334 14.98 -9.40 0.29
CA TYR A 334 14.56 -10.66 0.90
C TYR A 334 14.67 -10.61 2.43
N ALA A 335 15.74 -10.01 2.96
CA ALA A 335 15.88 -9.80 4.41
C ALA A 335 14.79 -8.87 4.96
N GLU A 336 14.46 -7.79 4.25
CA GLU A 336 13.34 -6.90 4.61
C GLU A 336 11.99 -7.62 4.55
N LEU A 337 11.74 -8.46 3.54
CA LEU A 337 10.53 -9.27 3.46
C LEU A 337 10.35 -10.13 4.71
N ALA A 338 11.41 -10.84 5.14
CA ALA A 338 11.36 -11.63 6.37
C ALA A 338 11.10 -10.77 7.62
N ARG A 339 11.61 -9.53 7.63
CA ARG A 339 11.42 -8.58 8.73
C ARG A 339 9.97 -8.11 8.81
N TRP A 340 9.40 -7.63 7.71
CA TRP A 340 8.02 -7.12 7.67
C TRP A 340 7.00 -8.22 7.96
N LEU A 341 7.28 -9.46 7.55
CA LEU A 341 6.44 -10.60 7.86
C LEU A 341 6.64 -11.14 9.29
N GLY A 342 7.51 -10.52 10.11
CA GLY A 342 7.70 -10.90 11.51
C GLY A 342 8.33 -12.28 11.68
N ARG A 343 9.26 -12.65 10.80
CA ARG A 343 9.92 -13.97 10.80
C ARG A 343 11.36 -13.92 11.31
N LEU A 344 11.99 -12.75 11.31
CA LEU A 344 13.33 -12.61 11.89
C LEU A 344 13.28 -12.78 13.41
N GLU A 345 14.25 -13.51 13.98
CA GLU A 345 14.39 -13.69 15.43
C GLU A 345 14.70 -12.37 16.13
N ALA A 346 14.21 -12.20 17.37
CA ALA A 346 14.40 -11.01 18.20
C ALA A 346 15.90 -10.71 18.45
N SER A 347 16.48 -9.98 17.53
CA SER A 347 17.75 -9.27 17.62
C SER A 347 17.45 -7.77 17.47
N SER A 348 18.38 -6.89 17.86
CA SER A 348 18.18 -5.43 17.92
C SER A 348 17.53 -4.80 16.67
N PHE A 349 17.67 -5.41 15.49
CA PHE A 349 17.12 -4.94 14.21
C PHE A 349 15.93 -5.74 13.66
N ALA A 350 15.61 -6.88 14.25
CA ALA A 350 14.58 -7.81 13.78
C ALA A 350 13.23 -7.66 14.50
N ASP A 351 13.19 -6.79 15.51
CA ASP A 351 12.13 -6.74 16.51
C ASP A 351 10.95 -5.82 16.14
N LEU A 352 10.78 -5.49 14.86
CA LEU A 352 9.72 -4.57 14.40
C LEU A 352 8.31 -5.08 14.64
N GLY A 353 8.11 -6.40 14.66
CA GLY A 353 6.81 -7.00 14.98
C GLY A 353 6.63 -7.33 16.46
N TYR A 354 7.63 -7.09 17.31
CA TYR A 354 7.60 -7.47 18.72
C TYR A 354 7.11 -6.30 19.57
N LYS A 355 6.00 -6.52 20.28
CA LYS A 355 5.36 -5.54 21.17
C LYS A 355 5.10 -4.15 20.56
N SER A 356 5.19 -4.01 19.24
CA SER A 356 5.04 -2.74 18.52
C SER A 356 3.60 -2.51 18.08
N GLY A 357 2.79 -3.58 17.96
CA GLY A 357 1.46 -3.52 17.34
C GLY A 357 1.51 -3.30 15.83
N LEU A 358 2.63 -3.60 15.18
CA LEU A 358 2.82 -3.52 13.72
C LEU A 358 2.66 -4.90 13.08
N ALA A 359 1.92 -4.96 11.97
CA ALA A 359 1.85 -6.15 11.12
C ALA A 359 1.82 -5.76 9.63
N ALA A 360 2.22 -6.67 8.75
CA ALA A 360 2.26 -6.42 7.32
C ALA A 360 1.60 -7.53 6.49
N VAL A 361 0.94 -7.12 5.41
CA VAL A 361 0.53 -7.98 4.29
C VAL A 361 1.33 -7.56 3.08
N MET A 362 1.98 -8.51 2.41
CA MET A 362 2.75 -8.24 1.20
C MET A 362 2.18 -9.02 0.02
N ALA A 363 2.02 -8.36 -1.11
CA ALA A 363 1.51 -8.93 -2.35
C ALA A 363 2.62 -9.14 -3.39
N LEU A 364 2.68 -10.34 -3.94
CA LEU A 364 3.62 -10.76 -4.99
C LEU A 364 2.88 -11.34 -6.20
N THR A 365 3.55 -11.39 -7.34
CA THR A 365 3.10 -12.17 -8.51
C THR A 365 3.35 -13.66 -8.31
N ASP A 366 2.53 -14.49 -8.95
CA ASP A 366 2.60 -15.95 -8.90
C ASP A 366 3.79 -16.57 -9.64
N ASP A 367 4.35 -15.83 -10.59
CA ASP A 367 5.54 -16.21 -11.34
C ASP A 367 6.85 -15.80 -10.64
N PHE A 368 6.80 -15.08 -9.52
CA PHE A 368 8.01 -14.54 -8.88
C PHE A 368 9.00 -15.65 -8.49
N GLN A 369 8.50 -16.74 -7.92
CA GLN A 369 9.35 -17.88 -7.54
C GLN A 369 10.07 -18.45 -8.77
N SER A 370 9.33 -18.82 -9.81
CA SER A 370 9.91 -19.43 -11.02
C SER A 370 10.86 -18.47 -11.74
N ALA A 371 10.46 -17.22 -11.92
CA ALA A 371 11.22 -16.25 -12.72
C ALA A 371 12.47 -15.71 -11.98
N ILE A 372 12.42 -15.62 -10.65
CA ILE A 372 13.49 -14.97 -9.87
C ILE A 372 14.27 -15.98 -9.03
N LEU A 373 13.61 -16.83 -8.26
CA LEU A 373 14.32 -17.78 -7.39
C LEU A 373 14.94 -18.91 -8.22
N ASP A 374 14.19 -19.44 -9.19
CA ASP A 374 14.63 -20.58 -10.01
C ASP A 374 15.44 -20.12 -11.24
N GLU A 375 14.86 -19.34 -12.17
CA GLU A 375 15.53 -18.95 -13.43
C GLU A 375 16.77 -18.07 -13.22
N LYS A 376 16.71 -17.07 -12.33
CA LYS A 376 17.92 -16.28 -11.99
C LYS A 376 18.85 -17.03 -11.04
N GLY A 377 18.35 -18.06 -10.37
CA GLY A 377 19.08 -18.85 -9.38
C GLY A 377 19.39 -18.07 -8.10
N ASP A 378 18.53 -17.12 -7.71
CA ASP A 378 18.76 -16.32 -6.49
C ASP A 378 18.82 -17.22 -5.24
N ARG A 379 18.07 -18.32 -5.23
CA ARG A 379 18.06 -19.30 -4.14
C ARG A 379 19.44 -19.78 -3.72
N GLU A 380 20.30 -20.05 -4.69
CA GLU A 380 21.65 -20.59 -4.49
C GLU A 380 22.71 -19.48 -4.51
N LYS A 381 22.61 -18.58 -5.50
CA LYS A 381 23.63 -17.55 -5.74
C LYS A 381 23.64 -16.47 -4.66
N VAL A 382 22.48 -16.10 -4.10
CA VAL A 382 22.41 -15.05 -3.07
C VAL A 382 23.16 -15.47 -1.81
N PRO A 383 22.85 -16.63 -1.21
CA PRO A 383 23.54 -17.02 0.00
C PRO A 383 25.02 -17.36 -0.23
N GLU A 384 25.35 -18.02 -1.34
CA GLU A 384 26.72 -18.40 -1.71
C GLU A 384 27.64 -17.17 -1.78
N LYS A 385 27.31 -16.18 -2.62
CA LYS A 385 28.16 -14.98 -2.79
C LYS A 385 28.27 -14.13 -1.52
N LEU A 386 27.23 -14.06 -0.70
CA LEU A 386 27.29 -13.33 0.57
C LEU A 386 28.20 -14.04 1.58
N ARG A 387 28.21 -15.38 1.58
CA ARG A 387 29.10 -16.17 2.45
C ARG A 387 30.54 -16.11 1.96
N GLU A 388 30.78 -16.07 0.64
CA GLU A 388 32.11 -15.89 0.04
C GLU A 388 32.79 -14.58 0.48
N SER A 389 32.03 -13.51 0.72
CA SER A 389 32.60 -12.23 1.20
C SER A 389 33.20 -12.35 2.61
N GLY A 390 32.78 -13.32 3.42
CA GLY A 390 33.30 -13.56 4.77
C GLY A 390 33.02 -12.49 5.83
N SER A 391 32.37 -11.37 5.48
CA SER A 391 31.99 -10.33 6.44
C SER A 391 30.85 -10.80 7.34
N GLU A 392 30.93 -10.50 8.63
CA GLU A 392 29.85 -10.79 9.60
C GLU A 392 28.50 -10.19 9.16
N THR A 393 28.52 -8.98 8.59
CA THR A 393 27.32 -8.31 8.06
C THR A 393 26.67 -9.10 6.93
N ASP A 394 27.49 -9.69 6.06
CA ASP A 394 27.03 -10.40 4.87
C ASP A 394 26.56 -11.81 5.24
N LEU A 395 27.16 -12.43 6.27
CA LEU A 395 26.68 -13.67 6.86
C LEU A 395 25.32 -13.50 7.57
N VAL A 396 25.11 -12.39 8.27
CA VAL A 396 23.79 -12.05 8.83
C VAL A 396 22.78 -11.82 7.71
N LEU A 397 23.14 -11.02 6.70
CA LEU A 397 22.27 -10.75 5.56
C LEU A 397 21.92 -12.02 4.79
N SER A 398 22.88 -12.93 4.60
CA SER A 398 22.70 -14.23 3.94
C SER A 398 21.60 -15.04 4.64
N ARG A 399 21.69 -15.20 5.96
CA ARG A 399 20.69 -15.92 6.76
C ARG A 399 19.30 -15.27 6.70
N GLN A 400 19.24 -13.94 6.79
CA GLN A 400 17.96 -13.22 6.73
C GLN A 400 17.33 -13.29 5.32
N ALA A 401 18.15 -13.19 4.27
CA ALA A 401 17.70 -13.32 2.89
C ALA A 401 17.20 -14.74 2.59
N GLU A 402 17.90 -15.78 3.06
CA GLU A 402 17.44 -17.17 2.96
C GLU A 402 16.07 -17.36 3.61
N GLN A 403 15.87 -16.76 4.78
CA GLN A 403 14.58 -16.82 5.46
C GLN A 403 13.49 -16.12 4.63
N GLY A 404 13.79 -14.96 4.05
CA GLY A 404 12.87 -14.27 3.14
C GLY A 404 12.49 -15.10 1.93
N MET A 405 13.47 -15.72 1.26
CA MET A 405 13.22 -16.59 0.11
C MET A 405 12.39 -17.83 0.48
N ARG A 406 12.64 -18.45 1.64
CA ARG A 406 11.82 -19.57 2.14
C ARG A 406 10.36 -19.20 2.37
N LEU A 407 10.07 -17.96 2.78
CA LEU A 407 8.68 -17.50 2.95
C LEU A 407 7.96 -17.42 1.61
N ILE A 408 8.66 -16.97 0.57
CA ILE A 408 8.14 -16.96 -0.80
C ILE A 408 7.86 -18.40 -1.26
N GLU A 409 8.69 -19.37 -0.90
CA GLU A 409 8.49 -20.78 -1.30
C GLU A 409 7.36 -21.49 -0.52
N CYS A 410 7.27 -21.28 0.80
CA CYS A 410 6.52 -22.16 1.70
C CYS A 410 5.29 -21.53 2.36
N GLU A 411 5.21 -20.20 2.47
CA GLU A 411 4.20 -19.53 3.30
C GLU A 411 3.26 -18.59 2.51
N ARG A 412 3.28 -18.68 1.18
CA ARG A 412 2.40 -17.90 0.30
C ARG A 412 0.95 -18.37 0.35
N ILE A 413 0.03 -17.41 0.25
CA ILE A 413 -1.40 -17.65 0.13
C ILE A 413 -1.82 -17.32 -1.30
N PRO A 414 -1.98 -18.32 -2.18
CA PRO A 414 -2.39 -18.08 -3.56
C PRO A 414 -3.82 -17.54 -3.59
N LEU A 415 -4.05 -16.52 -4.41
CA LEU A 415 -5.37 -15.99 -4.67
C LEU A 415 -6.14 -16.96 -5.55
N VAL A 416 -7.39 -17.20 -5.20
CA VAL A 416 -8.30 -17.98 -6.04
C VAL A 416 -8.62 -17.16 -7.28
N GLY A 417 -8.37 -17.73 -8.46
CA GLY A 417 -8.75 -17.14 -9.74
C GLY A 417 -10.27 -17.04 -9.92
N PRO A 418 -10.74 -16.28 -10.92
CA PRO A 418 -12.17 -16.18 -11.19
C PRO A 418 -12.74 -17.54 -11.63
N TYR A 419 -13.70 -18.06 -10.86
CA TYR A 419 -14.48 -19.26 -11.22
C TYR A 419 -15.86 -18.86 -11.75
N ASP A 420 -16.52 -19.73 -12.52
CA ASP A 420 -17.72 -19.37 -13.30
C ASP A 420 -18.82 -18.69 -12.48
N GLN A 421 -19.17 -19.23 -11.31
CA GLN A 421 -20.18 -18.66 -10.43
C GLN A 421 -19.82 -17.23 -9.98
N LEU A 422 -18.55 -17.00 -9.61
CA LEU A 422 -18.08 -15.67 -9.20
C LEU A 422 -18.14 -14.67 -10.36
N VAL A 423 -17.77 -15.10 -11.56
CA VAL A 423 -17.83 -14.26 -12.77
C VAL A 423 -19.27 -13.84 -13.03
N GLU A 424 -20.23 -14.78 -12.94
CA GLU A 424 -21.65 -14.52 -13.13
C GLU A 424 -22.23 -13.57 -12.05
N GLU A 425 -21.87 -13.79 -10.78
CA GLU A 425 -22.26 -12.89 -9.68
C GLU A 425 -21.75 -11.46 -9.89
N ILE A 426 -20.46 -11.30 -10.24
CA ILE A 426 -19.87 -9.99 -10.48
C ILE A 426 -20.50 -9.34 -11.72
N TYR A 427 -20.75 -10.10 -12.79
CA TYR A 427 -21.42 -9.60 -13.99
C TYR A 427 -22.78 -8.97 -13.66
N HIS A 428 -23.62 -9.67 -12.90
CA HIS A 428 -24.93 -9.15 -12.51
C HIS A 428 -24.84 -7.90 -11.64
N LYS A 429 -23.88 -7.84 -10.71
CA LYS A 429 -23.63 -6.64 -9.90
C LYS A 429 -23.22 -5.45 -10.76
N ILE A 430 -22.24 -5.63 -11.65
CA ILE A 430 -21.76 -4.54 -12.50
C ILE A 430 -22.86 -4.07 -13.45
N ARG A 431 -23.65 -4.99 -14.04
CA ARG A 431 -24.81 -4.65 -14.86
C ARG A 431 -25.81 -3.76 -14.12
N ALA A 432 -26.12 -4.08 -12.87
CA ALA A 432 -27.02 -3.28 -12.04
C ALA A 432 -26.44 -1.90 -11.72
N ILE A 433 -25.15 -1.83 -11.37
CA ILE A 433 -24.44 -0.57 -11.09
C ILE A 433 -24.39 0.31 -12.34
N HIS A 434 -24.10 -0.28 -13.50
CA HIS A 434 -24.05 0.41 -14.78
C HIS A 434 -25.42 0.97 -15.18
N GLY A 435 -26.47 0.17 -15.01
CA GLY A 435 -27.84 0.61 -15.25
C GLY A 435 -28.25 1.77 -14.34
N ALA A 436 -27.89 1.71 -13.05
CA ALA A 436 -28.12 2.80 -12.10
C ALA A 436 -27.30 4.06 -12.42
N ALA A 437 -26.03 3.91 -12.84
CA ALA A 437 -25.15 5.03 -13.15
C ALA A 437 -25.67 5.92 -14.30
N TYR A 438 -26.29 5.31 -15.31
CA TYR A 438 -26.75 6.00 -16.53
C TYR A 438 -28.28 5.92 -16.75
N GLY A 439 -29.04 5.51 -15.73
CA GLY A 439 -30.51 5.47 -15.78
C GLY A 439 -31.08 4.63 -16.93
N TRP A 440 -30.56 3.43 -17.14
CA TRP A 440 -31.00 2.53 -18.21
C TRP A 440 -30.92 1.06 -17.79
N GLU A 441 -31.43 0.16 -18.63
CA GLU A 441 -31.34 -1.29 -18.43
C GLU A 441 -30.35 -1.89 -19.42
N PRO A 442 -29.10 -2.18 -19.01
CA PRO A 442 -28.11 -2.70 -19.95
C PRO A 442 -28.53 -4.09 -20.48
N PRO A 443 -28.42 -4.37 -21.78
CA PRO A 443 -28.74 -5.68 -22.33
C PRO A 443 -27.76 -6.75 -21.83
N GLN A 444 -28.12 -8.02 -22.00
CA GLN A 444 -27.18 -9.10 -21.73
C GLN A 444 -26.07 -9.11 -22.79
N VAL A 445 -24.82 -9.11 -22.35
CA VAL A 445 -23.65 -9.21 -23.22
C VAL A 445 -23.32 -10.69 -23.45
N PRO A 446 -23.16 -11.16 -24.70
CA PRO A 446 -22.73 -12.52 -24.96
C PRO A 446 -21.38 -12.79 -24.29
N THR A 447 -21.20 -14.02 -23.81
CA THR A 447 -20.05 -14.42 -23.01
C THR A 447 -18.74 -14.08 -23.73
N ILE A 448 -17.93 -13.20 -23.13
CA ILE A 448 -16.53 -12.97 -23.55
C ILE A 448 -15.85 -14.33 -23.62
N GLU A 449 -15.08 -14.58 -24.68
CA GLU A 449 -14.41 -15.85 -24.94
C GLU A 449 -13.63 -16.30 -23.68
N ARG A 450 -14.13 -17.36 -23.02
CA ARG A 450 -13.62 -17.83 -21.73
C ARG A 450 -12.37 -18.67 -21.96
N LEU A 451 -11.22 -18.02 -22.06
CA LEU A 451 -9.94 -18.72 -22.00
C LEU A 451 -9.60 -19.01 -20.53
N SER A 452 -8.91 -20.12 -20.28
CA SER A 452 -8.42 -20.47 -18.94
C SER A 452 -7.47 -19.42 -18.34
N SER A 453 -6.94 -18.51 -19.17
CA SER A 453 -6.08 -17.40 -18.78
C SER A 453 -6.81 -16.05 -18.62
N THR A 454 -8.12 -15.97 -18.88
CA THR A 454 -8.84 -14.69 -18.85
C THR A 454 -8.92 -14.15 -17.42
N ARG A 455 -8.44 -12.92 -17.23
CA ARG A 455 -8.33 -12.28 -15.92
C ARG A 455 -9.64 -11.59 -15.56
N MET A 456 -9.95 -11.45 -14.27
CA MET A 456 -11.18 -10.77 -13.82
C MET A 456 -11.29 -9.35 -14.41
N ARG A 457 -10.16 -8.64 -14.50
CA ARG A 457 -10.08 -7.31 -15.10
C ARG A 457 -10.55 -7.27 -16.56
N GLU A 458 -10.24 -8.29 -17.34
CA GLU A 458 -10.59 -8.36 -18.76
C GLU A 458 -12.09 -8.59 -18.93
N TYR A 459 -12.69 -9.44 -18.10
CA TYR A 459 -14.15 -9.61 -18.05
C TYR A 459 -14.86 -8.29 -17.73
N VAL A 460 -14.45 -7.62 -16.66
CA VAL A 460 -15.04 -6.34 -16.23
C VAL A 460 -14.96 -5.29 -17.34
N LYS A 461 -13.76 -5.07 -17.88
CA LYS A 461 -13.56 -4.08 -18.95
C LYS A 461 -14.35 -4.45 -20.19
N GLY A 462 -14.37 -5.73 -20.59
CA GLY A 462 -15.12 -6.18 -21.75
C GLY A 462 -16.62 -5.92 -21.63
N TRP A 463 -17.23 -6.20 -20.47
CA TRP A 463 -18.66 -5.91 -20.27
C TRP A 463 -18.97 -4.42 -20.33
N ILE A 464 -18.14 -3.58 -19.70
CA ILE A 464 -18.32 -2.12 -19.72
C ILE A 464 -18.16 -1.61 -21.16
N THR A 465 -17.13 -2.04 -21.89
CA THR A 465 -16.91 -1.63 -23.29
C THR A 465 -18.05 -2.04 -24.22
N GLU A 466 -18.71 -3.18 -23.98
CA GLU A 466 -19.86 -3.61 -24.81
C GLU A 466 -21.16 -2.83 -24.50
N TRP A 467 -21.25 -2.23 -23.31
CA TRP A 467 -22.37 -1.39 -22.90
C TRP A 467 -22.19 0.08 -23.27
N ASP A 468 -20.96 0.57 -23.22
CA ASP A 468 -20.53 1.90 -23.68
C ASP A 468 -20.74 2.07 -25.20
#